data_AF-A0A1G5JN66-F1
#
_entry.id   AF-A0A1G5JN66-F1
#
_cell.length_a   1.000
_cell.length_b   1.000
_cell.length_c   1.000
_cell.angle_alpha   90.00
_cell.angle_beta   90.00
_cell.angle_gamma   90.00
#
_symmetry.space_group_name_H-M   'P 1'
#
loop_
_entity.id
_entity.type
_entity.pdbx_description
1 polymer ?
#
loop_
_entity_poly.entity_id
_entity_poly.type
_entity_poly.pdbx_seq_one_letter_code
_entity_poly.pdbx_strand_id
1 'polypeptide(L)'
;MMALSRVKLLYIGAVLVSGIVIGFVVRSRPEWQQLAVPPAAWPFAVSLVIDLVIGQLAAQGKTEPLTMGDRFVAVIGAGLIVTLMTAL
;
A
#
# COMPACT_ATOMS: atom_id res chain seq x y z
N MET A 1 20.86 -1.81 13.48
CA MET A 1 19.40 -1.99 13.37
C MET A 1 18.75 -0.64 13.60
N MET A 2 18.34 0.09 12.55
CA MET A 2 17.56 1.31 12.72
C MET A 2 16.14 0.90 13.12
N ALA A 3 15.65 1.35 14.26
CA ALA A 3 14.28 1.12 14.69
C ALA A 3 13.31 1.77 13.69
N LEU A 4 12.31 1.03 13.19
CA LEU A 4 11.26 1.63 12.37
C LEU A 4 10.48 2.65 13.21
N SER A 5 10.31 3.87 12.68
CA SER A 5 9.46 4.86 13.33
C SER A 5 8.01 4.39 13.32
N ARG A 6 7.22 4.77 14.33
CA ARG A 6 5.80 4.37 14.43
C ARG A 6 5.00 4.74 13.18
N VAL A 7 5.31 5.89 12.57
CA VAL A 7 4.66 6.35 11.34
C VAL A 7 4.97 5.43 10.16
N LYS A 8 6.21 4.95 10.03
CA LYS A 8 6.58 3.97 8.99
C LYS A 8 5.83 2.66 9.15
N LEU A 9 5.70 2.15 10.38
CA LEU A 9 4.93 0.94 10.67
C LEU A 9 3.44 1.12 10.36
N LEU A 10 2.86 2.27 10.72
CA LEU A 10 1.46 2.58 10.40
C LEU A 10 1.25 2.71 8.88
N TYR A 11 2.18 3.34 8.16
CA TYR A 11 2.14 3.43 6.71
C TYR A 11 2.18 2.04 6.05
N ILE A 12 3.19 1.22 6.40
CA ILE A 12 3.32 -0.14 5.86
C ILE A 12 2.06 -0.96 6.19
N GLY A 13 1.61 -0.92 7.44
CA GLY A 13 0.40 -1.61 7.89
C GLY A 13 -0.85 -1.18 7.11
N ALA A 14 -1.05 0.11 6.90
CA ALA A 14 -2.19 0.64 6.14
C ALA A 14 -2.18 0.16 4.68
N VAL A 15 -1.02 0.20 4.02
CA VAL A 15 -0.90 -0.28 2.64
C VAL A 15 -1.10 -1.79 2.55
N LEU A 16 -0.56 -2.59 3.48
CA LEU A 16 -0.79 -4.03 3.52
C LEU A 16 -2.26 -4.39 3.75
N VAL A 17 -2.93 -3.71 4.69
CA VAL A 17 -4.37 -3.87 4.94
C VAL A 17 -5.16 -3.52 3.68
N SER A 18 -4.77 -2.48 2.94
CA SER A 18 -5.41 -2.16 1.67
C SER A 18 -5.29 -3.29 0.65
N GLY A 19 -4.15 -3.99 0.60
CA GLY A 19 -3.97 -5.17 -0.24
C GLY A 19 -4.94 -6.30 0.10
N ILE A 20 -5.19 -6.54 1.40
CA ILE A 20 -6.18 -7.52 1.86
C ILE A 20 -7.60 -7.12 1.40
N VAL A 21 -7.97 -5.86 1.61
CA VAL A 21 -9.29 -5.33 1.22
C VAL A 21 -9.48 -5.42 -0.29
N ILE A 22 -8.48 -5.00 -1.08
CA ILE A 22 -8.52 -5.07 -2.54
C ILE A 22 -8.63 -6.52 -2.99
N GLY A 23 -7.80 -7.43 -2.46
CA GLY A 23 -7.85 -8.85 -2.78
C GLY A 23 -9.22 -9.47 -2.51
N PHE A 24 -9.82 -9.14 -1.37
CA PHE A 24 -11.17 -9.62 -1.01
C PHE A 24 -12.25 -9.09 -1.97
N VAL A 25 -12.21 -7.79 -2.29
CA VAL A 25 -13.18 -7.16 -3.19
C VAL A 25 -13.07 -7.74 -4.60
N VAL A 26 -11.85 -7.92 -5.12
CA VAL A 26 -11.60 -8.46 -6.46
C VAL A 26 -11.97 -9.93 -6.53
N ARG A 27 -11.69 -10.72 -5.49
CA ARG A 27 -12.15 -12.12 -5.40
C ARG A 27 -13.68 -12.23 -5.43
N SER A 28 -14.37 -11.24 -4.87
CA SER A 28 -15.84 -11.16 -4.89
C SER A 28 -16.40 -10.67 -6.24
N ARG A 29 -15.57 -10.06 -7.09
CA ARG A 29 -15.94 -9.47 -8.39
C ARG A 29 -14.88 -9.81 -9.45
N PRO A 30 -14.92 -11.03 -10.01
CA PRO A 30 -13.91 -11.50 -10.96
C PRO A 30 -13.78 -10.60 -12.19
N GLU A 31 -14.85 -9.88 -12.58
CA GLU A 31 -14.82 -8.91 -13.67
C GLU A 31 -13.75 -7.82 -13.50
N TRP A 32 -13.32 -7.53 -12.26
CA TRP A 32 -12.34 -6.48 -11.97
C TRP A 32 -10.89 -6.91 -12.28
N GLN A 33 -10.65 -8.20 -12.49
CA GLN A 33 -9.34 -8.70 -12.93
C GLN A 33 -9.00 -8.27 -14.37
N GLN A 34 -10.02 -7.95 -15.18
CA GLN A 34 -9.87 -7.57 -16.59
C GLN A 34 -9.80 -6.06 -16.82
N LEU A 35 -9.78 -5.27 -15.74
CA LEU A 35 -9.62 -3.82 -15.84
C LEU A 35 -8.26 -3.45 -16.42
N ALA A 36 -8.18 -2.28 -17.06
CA ALA A 36 -6.96 -1.79 -17.71
C ALA A 36 -5.75 -1.71 -16.75
N VAL A 37 -6.00 -1.50 -15.45
CA VAL A 37 -4.99 -1.57 -14.41
C VAL A 37 -5.21 -2.85 -13.60
N PRO A 38 -4.23 -3.79 -13.60
CA PRO A 38 -4.33 -5.02 -12.83
C PRO A 38 -4.56 -4.72 -11.34
N PRO A 39 -5.42 -5.48 -10.64
CA PRO A 39 -5.67 -5.28 -9.21
C PRO A 39 -4.42 -5.30 -8.32
N ALA A 40 -3.40 -6.07 -8.70
CA ALA A 40 -2.11 -6.11 -8.00
C ALA A 40 -1.38 -4.74 -7.98
N ALA A 41 -1.69 -3.84 -8.90
CA ALA A 41 -1.14 -2.48 -8.95
C ALA A 41 -1.96 -1.46 -8.15
N TRP A 42 -3.18 -1.79 -7.72
CA TRP A 42 -4.05 -0.84 -7.00
C TRP A 42 -3.50 -0.38 -5.64
N PRO A 43 -2.77 -1.21 -4.86
CA PRO A 43 -2.12 -0.73 -3.64
C PRO A 43 -1.13 0.41 -3.86
N PHE A 44 -0.59 0.58 -5.07
CA PHE A 44 0.25 1.74 -5.40
C PHE A 44 -0.54 3.05 -5.34
N ALA A 45 -1.78 3.07 -5.85
CA ALA A 45 -2.64 4.25 -5.75
C ALA A 45 -2.95 4.61 -4.29
N VAL A 46 -3.22 3.60 -3.46
CA VAL A 46 -3.43 3.80 -2.01
C VAL A 46 -2.17 4.37 -1.36
N SER A 47 -1.01 3.79 -1.67
CA SER A 47 0.29 4.26 -1.20
C SER A 47 0.53 5.72 -1.57
N LEU A 48 0.22 6.15 -2.79
CA LEU A 48 0.36 7.54 -3.22
C LEU A 48 -0.53 8.50 -2.42
N VAL A 49 -1.79 8.12 -2.17
CA VAL A 49 -2.71 8.95 -1.36
C VAL A 49 -2.16 9.12 0.05
N ILE A 50 -1.67 8.06 0.67
CA ILE A 50 -1.09 8.13 2.02
C ILE A 50 0.24 8.91 2.01
N ASP A 51 1.08 8.73 0.98
CA ASP A 51 2.35 9.44 0.82
C ASP A 51 2.13 10.96 0.67
N LEU A 52 1.06 11.40 -0.02
CA LEU A 52 0.68 12.81 -0.07
C LEU A 52 0.36 13.37 1.31
N VAL A 53 -0.41 12.64 2.13
CA VAL A 53 -0.76 13.06 3.49
C VAL A 53 0.48 13.12 4.37
N ILE A 54 1.35 12.09 4.31
CA ILE A 54 2.58 12.06 5.10
C ILE A 54 3.57 13.13 4.63
N GLY A 55 3.68 13.36 3.32
CA GLY A 55 4.51 14.41 2.74
C GLY A 55 4.08 15.81 3.20
N GLN A 56 2.77 16.08 3.26
CA GLN A 56 2.25 17.33 3.82
C GLN A 56 2.57 17.49 5.31
N LEU A 57 2.43 16.41 6.10
CA LEU A 57 2.77 16.43 7.53
C LEU A 57 4.28 16.60 7.74
N ALA A 58 5.11 16.02 6.87
CA ALA A 58 6.56 16.15 6.92
C ALA A 58 6.99 17.57 6.56
N ALA A 59 6.36 18.20 5.56
CA ALA A 59 6.58 19.61 5.23
C ALA A 59 6.23 20.57 6.37
N GLN A 60 5.31 20.18 7.25
CA GLN A 60 4.96 20.91 8.47
C GLN A 60 5.88 20.59 9.67
N GLY A 61 6.92 19.77 9.48
CA GLY A 61 7.83 19.34 10.55
C GLY A 61 7.20 18.39 11.57
N LYS A 62 6.01 17.84 11.30
CA LYS A 62 5.27 16.97 12.23
C LYS A 62 5.70 15.51 12.16
N THR A 63 6.38 15.10 11.09
CA THR A 63 6.85 13.72 10.89
C THR A 63 8.05 13.66 9.96
N GLU A 64 8.74 12.52 9.97
CA GLU A 64 9.84 12.24 9.03
C GLU A 64 9.28 11.83 7.66
N PRO A 65 9.92 12.25 6.55
CA PRO A 65 9.54 11.79 5.22
C PRO A 65 9.76 10.28 5.08
N LEU A 66 8.88 9.64 4.32
CA LEU A 66 9.02 8.23 3.97
C LEU A 66 10.24 8.02 3.07
N THR A 67 10.96 6.92 3.30
CA THR A 67 12.04 6.51 2.40
C THR A 67 11.47 5.77 1.19
N MET A 68 12.22 5.76 0.08
CA MET A 68 11.86 4.91 -1.07
C MET A 68 11.80 3.42 -0.70
N GLY A 69 12.62 2.97 0.25
CA GLY A 69 12.59 1.60 0.76
C GLY A 69 11.27 1.26 1.47
N ASP A 70 10.79 2.14 2.34
CA ASP A 70 9.51 1.96 3.05
C ASP A 70 8.35 1.84 2.05
N ARG A 71 8.35 2.72 1.04
CA ARG A 71 7.35 2.70 -0.03
C ARG A 71 7.37 1.39 -0.81
N PHE A 72 8.57 0.95 -1.20
CA PHE A 72 8.75 -0.28 -1.97
C PHE A 72 8.25 -1.51 -1.20
N VAL A 73 8.66 -1.67 0.06
CA VAL A 73 8.24 -2.80 0.90
C VAL A 73 6.73 -2.85 1.06
N ALA A 74 6.10 -1.70 1.31
CA ALA A 74 4.66 -1.59 1.48
C ALA A 74 3.89 -1.98 0.20
N VAL A 75 4.25 -1.38 -0.95
CA VAL A 75 3.54 -1.59 -2.22
C VAL A 75 3.75 -2.99 -2.75
N ILE A 76 4.98 -3.51 -2.75
CA ILE A 76 5.26 -4.87 -3.21
C ILE A 76 4.59 -5.89 -2.29
N GLY A 77 4.68 -5.71 -0.98
CA GLY A 77 4.00 -6.58 -0.02
C GLY A 77 2.49 -6.63 -0.25
N ALA A 78 1.85 -5.48 -0.46
CA ALA A 78 0.42 -5.42 -0.72
C ALA A 78 0.04 -5.99 -2.10
N GLY A 79 0.83 -5.75 -3.14
CA GLY A 79 0.63 -6.33 -4.46
C GLY A 79 0.73 -7.86 -4.46
N LEU A 80 1.68 -8.42 -3.69
CA LEU A 80 1.79 -9.86 -3.47
C LEU A 80 0.57 -10.41 -2.72
N ILE A 81 0.08 -9.72 -1.68
CA ILE A 81 -1.15 -10.11 -0.96
C ILE A 81 -2.33 -10.17 -1.94
N VAL A 82 -2.55 -9.12 -2.74
CA VAL A 82 -3.64 -9.10 -3.72
C VAL A 82 -3.50 -10.28 -4.68
N THR A 83 -2.31 -10.47 -5.25
CA THR A 83 -2.03 -11.54 -6.21
C THR A 83 -2.34 -12.92 -5.63
N LEU A 84 -1.86 -13.21 -4.42
CA LEU A 84 -2.10 -14.48 -3.73
C LEU A 84 -3.59 -14.69 -3.46
N MET A 85 -4.32 -13.66 -3.05
CA MET A 85 -5.76 -13.77 -2.75
C MET A 85 -6.61 -13.97 -4.00
N THR A 86 -6.20 -13.42 -5.14
CA THR A 86 -6.92 -13.50 -6.41
C THR A 86 -6.53 -14.72 -7.27
N ALA A 87 -5.38 -15.32 -7.00
CA ALA A 87 -4.91 -16.53 -7.70
C ALA A 87 -5.47 -17.83 -7.07
N LEU A 88 -5.96 -17.78 -5.83
CA LEU A 88 -6.65 -18.85 -5.10
C LEU A 88 -8.16 -18.76 -5.28
#